data_AF-A0A931HJ87-F1
#
_entry.id   AF-A0A931HJ87-F1
#
_cell.length_a   1.000
_cell.length_b   1.000
_cell.length_c   1.000
_cell.angle_alpha   90.00
_cell.angle_beta   90.00
_cell.angle_gamma   90.00
#
_symmetry.space_group_name_H-M   'P 1'
#
loop_
_entity.id
_entity.type
_entity.pdbx_description
1 polymer ?
#
loop_
_entity_poly.entity_id
_entity_poly.type
_entity_poly.pdbx_seq_one_letter_code
_entity_poly.pdbx_strand_id
1 'polypeptide(L)' 'MREWYNDEPDRPKPGQVARTIVDCLHHWTDIELDLQDNGIDLESGVLHTHSWRWLRLRITALAADPTSRLHKALTKGV' A
#
# COMPACT_ATOMS: atom_id res chain seq x y z
N MET A 1 20.98 -30.21 -3.41
CA MET A 1 20.22 -29.45 -4.43
C MET A 1 19.28 -28.50 -3.67
N ARG A 2 19.61 -27.21 -3.67
CA ARG A 2 18.87 -26.02 -3.20
C ARG A 2 18.20 -26.02 -1.82
N GLU A 3 18.98 -25.56 -0.84
CA GLU A 3 18.61 -24.87 0.41
C GLU A 3 17.76 -23.57 0.25
N TRP A 4 16.92 -23.47 -0.79
CA TRP A 4 16.15 -22.27 -1.17
C TRP A 4 14.74 -22.18 -0.55
N TYR A 5 14.40 -23.05 0.41
CA TYR A 5 13.06 -23.15 0.99
C TYR A 5 13.02 -22.77 2.48
N ASN A 6 14.05 -22.11 3.00
CA ASN A 6 14.12 -21.67 4.38
C ASN A 6 14.17 -20.13 4.49
N ASP A 7 13.48 -19.44 3.58
CA ASP A 7 13.03 -18.08 3.85
C ASP A 7 11.75 -18.24 4.69
N GLU A 8 11.93 -18.46 6.01
CA GLU A 8 10.83 -18.25 6.95
C GLU A 8 10.30 -16.84 6.63
N PRO A 9 9.00 -16.68 6.27
CA PRO A 9 8.48 -15.37 5.95
C PRO A 9 8.75 -14.48 7.15
N ASP A 10 9.60 -13.46 6.93
CA ASP A 10 10.07 -12.49 7.92
C ASP A 10 8.98 -12.29 8.98
N ARG A 11 9.14 -12.94 10.15
CA ARG A 11 8.13 -12.82 11.20
C ARG A 11 8.10 -11.34 11.53
N PRO A 12 6.96 -10.65 11.34
CA PRO A 12 6.88 -9.24 11.65
C PRO A 12 7.29 -9.07 13.11
N LYS A 13 8.27 -8.20 13.35
CA LYS A 13 8.77 -7.90 14.70
C LYS A 13 7.56 -7.54 15.59
N PRO A 14 7.48 -8.02 16.84
CA PRO A 14 6.37 -7.70 17.72
C PRO A 14 6.33 -6.18 17.94
N GLY A 15 5.28 -5.53 17.43
CA GLY A 15 5.11 -4.06 17.39
C GLY A 15 5.00 -3.49 15.97
N GLN A 16 5.40 -4.24 14.95
CA GLN A 16 5.16 -3.90 13.55
C GLN A 16 3.85 -4.56 13.13
N VAL A 17 2.75 -3.81 13.20
CA VAL A 17 1.48 -4.26 12.61
C VAL A 17 1.79 -4.58 11.15
N ALA A 18 1.71 -5.86 10.78
CA ALA A 18 1.91 -6.30 9.41
C ALA A 18 0.77 -5.75 8.56
N ARG A 19 0.92 -4.49 8.11
CA ARG A 19 -0.05 -3.82 7.26
C ARG A 19 0.02 -4.48 5.89
N THR A 20 -0.93 -5.38 5.65
CA THR A 20 -1.04 -6.03 4.35
C THR A 20 -1.61 -5.05 3.33
N ILE A 21 -1.34 -5.30 2.04
CA ILE A 21 -1.93 -4.51 0.96
C ILE A 21 -3.47 -4.53 1.02
N VAL A 22 -4.05 -5.62 1.54
CA VAL A 22 -5.49 -5.77 1.72
C VAL A 22 -6.02 -4.72 2.70
N ASP A 23 -5.33 -4.52 3.83
CA ASP A 23 -5.66 -3.50 4.83
C ASP A 23 -5.66 -2.09 4.21
N CYS A 24 -4.69 -1.81 3.34
CA CYS A 24 -4.64 -0.54 2.62
C CYS A 24 -5.85 -0.36 1.68
N LEU A 25 -6.28 -1.42 1.00
CA LEU A 25 -7.40 -1.37 0.06
C LEU A 25 -8.76 -1.15 0.76
N HIS A 26 -8.89 -1.45 2.06
CA HIS A 26 -10.07 -1.05 2.83
C HIS A 26 -10.23 0.48 2.92
N HIS A 27 -9.14 1.22 2.75
CA HIS A 27 -9.10 2.68 2.73
C HIS A 27 -8.97 3.23 1.29
N TRP A 28 -9.73 2.64 0.36
CA TRP A 28 -9.66 2.99 -1.06
C TRP A 28 -9.91 4.49 -1.33
N THR A 29 -10.87 5.11 -0.64
CA THR A 29 -11.15 6.55 -0.78
C THR A 29 -9.96 7.42 -0.37
N ASP A 30 -9.24 7.07 0.69
CA ASP A 30 -8.03 7.80 1.10
C ASP A 30 -6.90 7.63 0.08
N ILE A 31 -6.77 6.43 -0.49
CA ILE A 31 -5.83 6.15 -1.60
C ILE A 31 -6.17 7.02 -2.81
N GLU A 32 -7.43 7.08 -3.22
CA GLU A 32 -7.87 7.90 -4.35
C GLU A 32 -7.52 9.37 -4.16
N LEU A 33 -7.86 9.93 -2.99
CA LEU A 33 -7.58 11.33 -2.69
C LEU A 33 -6.07 11.63 -2.64
N ASP A 34 -5.27 10.71 -2.10
CA ASP A 34 -3.82 10.89 -2.10
C ASP A 34 -3.22 10.75 -3.51
N LEU A 35 -3.72 9.83 -4.33
CA LEU A 35 -3.29 9.71 -5.72
C LEU A 35 -3.65 10.97 -6.51
N GLN A 36 -4.86 11.51 -6.33
CA GLN A 36 -5.32 12.73 -6.97
C GLN A 36 -4.48 13.94 -6.56
N ASP A 37 -4.14 14.06 -5.27
CA ASP A 37 -3.23 15.10 -4.75
C ASP A 37 -1.83 14.99 -5.37
N ASN A 38 -1.38 13.77 -5.65
CA ASN A 38 -0.15 13.48 -6.40
C ASN A 38 -0.29 13.63 -7.92
N GLY A 39 -1.41 14.18 -8.42
CA GLY A 39 -1.67 14.41 -9.85
C GLY A 39 -2.05 13.16 -10.64
N ILE A 40 -2.44 12.09 -9.96
CA ILE A 40 -2.91 10.84 -10.57
C ILE A 40 -4.42 10.79 -10.48
N ASP A 41 -5.08 11.01 -11.61
CA ASP A 41 -6.51 10.85 -11.74
C ASP A 41 -6.88 9.41 -12.11
N LEU A 42 -7.66 8.72 -11.26
CA LEU A 42 -8.06 7.34 -11.51
C LEU A 42 -9.13 7.22 -12.60
N GLU A 43 -9.98 8.24 -12.76
CA GLU A 43 -11.05 8.26 -13.76
C GLU A 43 -10.53 8.49 -15.19
N SER A 44 -9.32 9.04 -15.34
CA SER A 44 -8.59 9.21 -16.61
C SER A 44 -8.26 7.88 -17.31
N GLY A 45 -8.53 6.74 -16.67
CA GLY A 45 -8.24 5.40 -17.23
C GLY A 45 -6.81 4.94 -17.00
N VAL A 46 -6.07 5.59 -16.10
CA VAL A 46 -4.70 5.22 -15.70
C VAL A 46 -4.60 3.75 -15.24
N LEU A 47 -5.68 3.20 -14.67
CA LEU A 47 -5.73 1.80 -14.25
C LEU A 47 -5.83 0.80 -15.41
N HIS A 48 -6.28 1.24 -16.59
CA HIS A 48 -6.31 0.41 -17.80
C HIS A 48 -4.96 0.39 -18.52
N THR A 49 -4.13 1.43 -18.34
CA THR A 49 -2.83 1.56 -19.01
C THR A 49 -1.68 1.06 -18.15
N HIS A 50 -1.81 1.10 -16.82
CA HIS A 50 -0.77 0.67 -15.88
C HIS A 50 -1.05 -0.71 -15.28
N SER A 51 0.04 -1.41 -14.95
CA SER A 51 -0.04 -2.72 -14.31
C SER A 51 -0.42 -2.61 -12.83
N TRP A 52 -0.97 -3.69 -12.27
CA TRP A 52 -1.20 -3.80 -10.82
C TRP A 52 0.06 -3.53 -9.98
N ARG A 53 1.24 -3.90 -10.49
CA ARG A 53 2.52 -3.62 -9.82
C ARG A 53 2.75 -2.12 -9.64
N TRP A 54 2.38 -1.30 -10.63
CA TRP A 54 2.49 0.15 -10.56
C TRP A 54 1.59 0.73 -9.46
N LEU A 55 0.33 0.30 -9.40
CA LEU A 55 -0.60 0.74 -8.36
C LEU A 55 -0.14 0.29 -6.97
N ARG A 56 0.28 -0.97 -6.84
CA ARG A 56 0.80 -1.51 -5.57
C ARG A 56 2.00 -0.73 -5.04
N LEU A 57 2.93 -0.31 -5.90
CA LEU A 57 4.08 0.50 -5.50
C LEU A 57 3.64 1.87 -4.96
N ARG A 58 2.68 2.51 -5.61
CA ARG A 58 2.12 3.80 -5.18
C ARG A 58 1.40 3.67 -3.83
N ILE A 59 0.54 2.68 -3.66
CA ILE A 59 -0.16 2.41 -2.38
C ILE A 59 0.86 2.15 -1.26
N THR A 60 1.92 1.38 -1.55
CA THR A 60 2.97 1.09 -0.57
C THR A 60 3.75 2.35 -0.18
N ALA A 61 4.03 3.23 -1.15
CA ALA A 61 4.66 4.52 -0.88
C ALA A 61 3.77 5.43 -0.02
N LEU A 62 2.48 5.50 -0.33
CA LEU A 62 1.49 6.24 0.47
C LEU A 62 1.38 5.69 1.90
N ALA A 63 1.37 4.38 2.06
CA ALA A 63 1.30 3.74 3.38
C ALA A 63 2.56 4.00 4.22
N ALA A 64 3.71 4.21 3.58
CA ALA A 64 4.97 4.54 4.24
C ALA A 64 5.11 6.04 4.56
N ASP A 65 4.40 6.90 3.85
CA ASP A 65 4.50 8.35 4.01
C ASP A 65 3.62 8.85 5.18
N PRO A 66 4.19 9.48 6.22
CA PRO A 66 3.41 9.91 7.40
C PRO A 66 2.45 11.07 7.13
N THR A 67 2.59 11.78 6.01
CA THR A 67 1.74 12.92 5.65
C THR A 67 0.48 12.47 4.91
N SER A 68 0.57 11.35 4.19
CA SER A 68 -0.53 10.69 3.48
C SER A 68 -1.73 10.38 4.37
N ARG A 69 -2.92 10.51 3.79
CA ARG A 69 -4.19 10.15 4.42
C ARG A 69 -4.25 8.65 4.69
N LEU A 70 -3.76 7.82 3.76
CA LEU A 70 -3.68 6.38 3.94
C LEU A 70 -2.87 6.01 5.19
N HIS A 71 -1.69 6.61 5.39
CA HIS A 71 -0.88 6.32 6.57
C HIS A 71 -1.61 6.68 7.87
N LYS A 72 -2.31 7.82 7.89
CA LYS A 72 -3.13 8.27 9.02
C LYS A 72 -4.33 7.36 9.27
N ALA A 73 -4.99 6.88 8.22
CA ALA A 73 -6.11 5.96 8.33
C ALA A 73 -5.64 4.64 8.96
N LEU A 74 -4.49 4.12 8.53
CA LEU A 74 -3.88 2.90 9.06
C LEU A 74 -3.33 3.05 10.48
N THR A 75 -3.00 4.26 10.95
CA THR A 75 -2.57 4.53 12.35
C THR A 75 -3.73 4.86 13.28
N LYS A 76 -4.88 5.28 12.77
CA LYS A 76 -6.06 5.64 13.57
C LYS A 76 -6.94 4.42 13.93
N GLY A 77 -6.73 3.29 13.24
CA GLY A 77 -7.42 2.02 13.50
C GLY A 77 -6.79 1.14 14.60
N VAL A 78 -5.79 1.64 15.34
CA VAL A 78 -5.18 1.00 16.54
C VAL A 78 -5.41 1.88 17.76
#